data_AF-A0A9E4N5A6-F1
#
_entry.id   AF-A0A9E4N5A6-F1
#
_cell.length_a   1.000
_cell.length_b   1.000
_cell.length_c   1.000
_cell.angle_alpha   90.00
_cell.angle_beta   90.00
_cell.angle_gamma   90.00
#
_symmetry.space_group_name_H-M   'P 1'
#
loop_
_entity.id
_entity.type
_entity.pdbx_description
1 polymer ?
#
loop_
_entity_poly.entity_id
_entity_poly.type
_entity_poly.pdbx_seq_one_letter_code
_entity_poly.pdbx_strand_id
1 'polypeptide(L)' 'DKTSQHADFSKHVLGVFPHQLRRAWNRQIFSGMGQAPMKVNTEAEMLEQIENTPGAIGYLSEDKINERVRKLSVE' A
#
# COMPACT_ATOMS: atom_id res chain seq x y z
N ASP A 1 3.70 0.53 8.57
CA ASP A 1 3.20 0.31 9.96
C ASP A 1 3.24 1.56 10.81
N LYS A 2 4.34 2.32 10.80
CA LYS A 2 4.54 3.45 11.73
C LYS A 2 3.94 4.77 11.27
N THR A 3 3.47 4.87 10.03
CA THR A 3 2.84 6.08 9.49
C THR A 3 1.33 6.03 9.76
N SER A 4 0.74 7.20 10.02
CA SER A 4 -0.71 7.34 10.22
C SER A 4 -1.48 6.88 8.98
N GLN A 5 -1.04 7.28 7.78
CA GLN A 5 -1.70 6.91 6.52
C GLN A 5 -1.79 5.39 6.34
N HIS A 6 -0.71 4.65 6.67
CA HIS A 6 -0.74 3.20 6.58
C HIS A 6 -1.65 2.58 7.64
N ALA A 7 -1.69 3.15 8.85
CA ALA A 7 -2.58 2.69 9.91
C ALA A 7 -4.05 2.90 9.53
N ASP A 8 -4.39 4.06 8.98
CA ASP A 8 -5.73 4.42 8.56
C ASP A 8 -6.19 3.57 7.38
N PHE A 9 -5.35 3.42 6.35
CA PHE A 9 -5.64 2.55 5.22
C PHE A 9 -5.86 1.10 5.65
N SER A 10 -4.95 0.56 6.48
CA SER A 10 -5.06 -0.83 6.93
C SER A 10 -6.37 -1.06 7.71
N LYS A 11 -6.69 -0.16 8.64
CA LYS A 11 -7.86 -0.34 9.51
C LYS A 11 -9.18 -0.09 8.79
N HIS A 12 -9.28 1.00 8.03
CA HIS A 12 -10.56 1.45 7.47
C HIS A 12 -10.83 0.86 6.08
N VAL A 13 -9.80 0.63 5.27
CA VAL A 13 -9.97 0.09 3.92
C VAL A 13 -9.79 -1.43 3.91
N LEU A 14 -8.71 -1.94 4.52
CA LEU A 14 -8.45 -3.38 4.54
C LEU A 14 -9.14 -4.12 5.70
N GLY A 15 -9.73 -3.40 6.66
CA GLY A 15 -10.39 -4.00 7.82
C GLY A 15 -9.44 -4.74 8.78
N VAL A 16 -8.14 -4.48 8.72
CA VAL A 16 -7.12 -5.18 9.52
C VAL A 16 -6.17 -4.21 10.23
N PHE A 17 -5.68 -4.59 11.40
CA PHE A 17 -4.65 -3.79 12.04
C PHE A 17 -3.29 -3.97 11.33
N PRO A 18 -2.43 -2.93 11.29
CA PRO A 18 -1.14 -3.00 10.61
C PRO A 18 -0.27 -4.20 11.01
N HIS A 19 -0.29 -4.58 12.29
CA HIS A 19 0.47 -5.72 12.77
C HIS A 19 -0.08 -7.06 12.25
N GLN A 20 -1.38 -7.17 12.00
CA GLN A 20 -2.00 -8.36 11.40
C GLN A 20 -1.64 -8.46 9.93
N LEU A 21 -1.69 -7.34 9.20
CA LEU A 21 -1.25 -7.28 7.80
C LEU A 21 0.24 -7.68 7.67
N ARG A 22 1.10 -7.15 8.53
CA ARG A 22 2.52 -7.54 8.60
C ARG A 22 2.68 -9.04 8.88
N ARG A 23 1.92 -9.59 9.81
CA ARG A 23 1.97 -11.03 10.13
C ARG A 23 1.53 -11.88 8.94
N ALA A 24 0.51 -11.46 8.19
CA ALA A 24 0.06 -12.15 6.99
C ALA A 24 1.16 -12.20 5.93
N TRP A 25 1.82 -11.07 5.66
CA TRP A 25 2.96 -11.01 4.74
C TRP A 25 4.15 -11.84 5.21
N ASN A 26 4.52 -11.74 6.50
CA ASN A 26 5.59 -12.55 7.06
C ASN A 26 5.33 -14.05 6.86
N ARG A 27 4.08 -14.51 7.04
CA ARG A 27 3.71 -15.91 6.79
C ARG A 27 3.94 -16.32 5.33
N GLN A 28 3.58 -15.45 4.37
CA GLN A 28 3.77 -15.73 2.94
C GLN A 28 5.25 -15.75 2.55
N ILE A 29 6.05 -14.84 3.13
CA ILE A 29 7.50 -14.78 2.91
C ILE A 29 8.17 -16.05 3.46
N PHE A 30 7.87 -16.41 4.71
CA PHE A 30 8.52 -17.56 5.36
C PHE A 30 8.11 -18.91 4.77
N SER A 31 6.93 -19.00 4.15
CA SER A 31 6.54 -20.20 3.40
C SER A 31 7.12 -20.26 1.99
N GLY A 32 7.85 -19.22 1.55
CA GLY A 32 8.41 -19.11 0.20
C GLY A 32 7.36 -18.90 -0.90
N MET A 33 6.09 -18.62 -0.53
CA MET A 33 4.96 -18.53 -1.47
C MET A 33 4.67 -17.10 -1.91
N GLY A 34 5.34 -16.10 -1.33
CA GLY A 34 5.07 -14.71 -1.69
C GLY A 34 6.17 -13.74 -1.31
N GLN A 35 6.19 -12.63 -2.02
CA GLN A 35 7.03 -11.47 -1.73
C GLN A 35 6.16 -10.37 -1.13
N ALA A 36 6.63 -9.75 -0.05
CA ALA A 36 5.95 -8.58 0.48
C ALA A 36 6.03 -7.40 -0.50
N PRO A 37 5.03 -6.50 -0.50
CA PRO A 37 5.05 -5.31 -1.31
C PRO A 37 6.23 -4.39 -0.94
N MET A 38 6.69 -3.64 -1.93
CA MET A 38 7.70 -2.60 -1.73
C MET A 38 7.16 -1.53 -0.79
N LYS A 39 7.99 -1.06 0.14
CA LYS A 39 7.66 0.03 1.04
C LYS A 39 8.38 1.28 0.60
N VAL A 40 7.66 2.39 0.59
CA VAL A 40 8.17 3.74 0.34
C VAL A 40 8.01 4.58 1.60
N ASN A 41 8.82 5.63 1.72
CA ASN A 41 8.85 6.47 2.91
C ASN A 41 7.87 7.64 2.83
N THR A 42 7.52 8.08 1.62
CA THR A 42 6.66 9.25 1.38
C THR A 42 5.58 8.97 0.34
N GLU A 43 4.53 9.79 0.34
CA GLU A 43 3.48 9.75 -0.69
C GLU A 43 3.99 10.21 -2.06
N ALA A 44 4.97 11.12 -2.11
CA ALA A 44 5.60 11.52 -3.37
C ALA A 44 6.35 10.35 -4.02
N GLU A 45 7.12 9.60 -3.23
CA GLU A 45 7.76 8.35 -3.69
C GLU A 45 6.71 7.31 -4.11
N MET A 46 5.59 7.18 -3.37
CA MET A 46 4.51 6.27 -3.74
C MET A 46 3.93 6.61 -5.12
N LEU A 47 3.63 7.89 -5.38
CA LEU A 47 3.12 8.34 -6.67
C LEU A 47 4.11 8.04 -7.79
N GLU A 48 5.39 8.37 -7.60
CA GLU A 48 6.45 8.08 -8.57
C GLU A 48 6.56 6.59 -8.87
N GLN A 49 6.50 5.72 -7.85
CA GLN A 49 6.55 4.27 -8.03
C GLN A 49 5.34 3.75 -8.82
N ILE A 50 4.14 4.27 -8.55
CA ILE A 50 2.92 3.86 -9.27
C ILE A 50 2.96 4.32 -10.73
N GLU A 51 3.41 5.55 -10.99
CA GLU A 51 3.54 6.06 -12.36
C GLU A 51 4.55 5.27 -13.19
N ASN A 52 5.69 4.92 -12.59
CA ASN A 52 6.80 4.32 -13.31
C ASN A 52 6.73 2.78 -13.36
N THR A 53 5.85 2.15 -12.58
CA THR A 53 5.75 0.69 -12.50
C THR A 53 4.37 0.22 -12.98
N PRO A 54 4.25 -0.21 -14.25
CA PRO A 54 2.99 -0.73 -14.78
C PRO A 54 2.43 -1.87 -13.91
N GLY A 55 1.18 -1.72 -13.46
CA GLY A 55 0.51 -2.70 -12.60
C GLY A 55 0.78 -2.56 -11.11
N ALA A 56 1.60 -1.59 -10.68
CA ALA A 56 1.73 -1.27 -9.27
C ALA A 56 0.42 -0.69 -8.70
N ILE A 57 0.18 -0.97 -7.43
CA ILE A 57 -0.95 -0.45 -6.66
C ILE A 57 -0.44 0.10 -5.33
N GLY A 58 -1.00 1.23 -4.93
CA GLY A 58 -0.71 1.85 -3.65
C GLY A 58 -1.88 2.71 -3.20
N TYR A 59 -1.69 3.40 -2.09
CA TYR A 59 -2.68 4.30 -1.51
C TYR A 59 -2.02 5.66 -1.27
N LEU A 60 -2.78 6.71 -1.57
CA LEU A 60 -2.37 8.11 -1.52
C LEU A 60 -3.54 8.93 -0.98
N SER A 61 -3.24 10.05 -0.33
CA SER A 61 -4.24 11.08 -0.03
C SER A 61 -4.86 11.63 -1.31
N GLU A 62 -6.14 11.98 -1.30
CA GLU A 62 -6.86 12.39 -2.52
C GLU A 62 -6.24 13.62 -3.21
N ASP A 63 -5.63 14.53 -2.44
CA ASP A 63 -4.95 15.72 -2.96
C ASP A 63 -3.63 15.42 -3.68
N LYS A 64 -3.11 14.19 -3.56
CA LYS A 64 -1.86 13.74 -4.18
C LYS A 64 -2.06 12.91 -5.43
N ILE A 65 -3.30 12.61 -5.80
CA ILE A 65 -3.63 11.84 -6.99
C ILE A 65 -3.56 12.78 -8.20
N ASN A 66 -2.89 12.35 -9.27
CA ASN A 66 -2.82 13.08 -10.54
C ASN A 66 -3.46 12.28 -11.69
N GLU A 67 -3.50 12.88 -12.87
CA GLU A 67 -4.12 12.28 -14.07
C GLU A 67 -3.36 11.06 -14.63
N ARG A 68 -2.14 10.81 -14.17
CA ARG A 68 -1.30 9.70 -14.65
C ARG A 68 -1.57 8.40 -13.91
N VAL A 69 -2.24 8.46 -12.77
CA VAL A 69 -2.60 7.30 -11.97
C VAL A 69 -4.11 7.11 -11.98
N ARG A 70 -4.54 5.85 -12.02
CA ARG A 70 -5.98 5.52 -12.02
C ARG A 70 -6.45 5.31 -10.58
N LYS A 71 -7.43 6.11 -10.14
CA LYS A 71 -8.12 5.88 -8.86
C LYS A 71 -8.96 4.59 -8.95
N LEU A 72 -8.83 3.73 -7.96
CA LEU A 72 -9.66 2.54 -7.78
C LEU A 72 -10.62 2.79 -6.62
N SER A 73 -11.90 2.50 -6.84
CA SER A 73 -12.90 2.49 -5.78
C SER A 73 -12.99 1.08 -5.20
N VAL A 74 -13.01 0.98 -3.88
CA VAL A 74 -13.23 -0.26 -3.14
C VAL A 74 -14.63 -0.15 -2.52
N GLU A 75 -15.50 -1.12 -2.78
CA GLU A 75 -16.86 -1.22 -2.22
C GLU A 75 -16.88 -1.85 -0.83
#